data_AF-A0A9P8VCJ8-F1
#
_entry.id   AF-A0A9P8VCJ8-F1
#
_cell.length_a   1.000
_cell.length_b   1.000
_cell.length_c   1.000
_cell.angle_alpha   90.00
_cell.angle_beta   90.00
_cell.angle_gamma   90.00
#
_symmetry.space_group_name_H-M   'P 1'
#
loop_
_entity.id
_entity.type
_entity.pdbx_description
1 polymer ?
#
loop_
_entity_poly.entity_id
_entity_poly.type
_entity_poly.pdbx_seq_one_letter_code
_entity_poly.pdbx_strand_id
1 'polypeptide(L)'
;MSKMQFTGAAAHMYRKTFWLLYSMEKVMAFHFGRSSSFVDGDIACPIPDVPEATSAGFNWFLPQIRFSRLLSRAYTSLYSVGVSSNPSSYYLGVVEQLRAELEQWRISLPDTGFRPGGSIRPQAMLQRQSRSLALMFHYFYHSLMLTLCRTTLWAAPGSGDAEALARAERRKHQALFSARAVLELTAVIDVEPYTQVCVLAGIPITALFVLFDMVIQDGGVRTHETQTNLALLDMAAGHFSRIEYASGGTLPGSLIAEFAHVARDYINGKPRDGLPIETETRADPADDPLTTLPPEQAVSLASVDQATTTANWSFMPQPEAMPTLDNGLQMTGEYGVGTDVMDLFNYFVPDLDPMFYDGAGAWKDSSTSTWG
;
A
#
# COMPACT_ATOMS: atom_id res chain seq x y z
N MET A 1 -26.57 -32.21 11.17
CA MET A 1 -25.70 -31.10 11.63
C MET A 1 -25.80 -31.03 13.14
N SER A 2 -24.70 -31.32 13.85
CA SER A 2 -24.62 -31.24 15.32
C SER A 2 -24.77 -29.77 15.74
N LYS A 3 -25.89 -29.42 16.39
CA LYS A 3 -26.05 -28.13 17.07
C LYS A 3 -25.24 -28.18 18.36
N MET A 4 -23.92 -27.98 18.28
CA MET A 4 -23.16 -27.58 19.45
C MET A 4 -23.65 -26.18 19.85
N GLN A 5 -24.67 -26.12 20.69
CA GLN A 5 -25.10 -24.88 21.33
C GLN A 5 -24.10 -24.55 22.42
N PHE A 6 -23.09 -23.75 22.09
CA PHE A 6 -22.24 -23.13 23.11
C PHE A 6 -23.14 -22.28 24.03
N THR A 7 -23.05 -22.49 25.35
CA THR A 7 -23.75 -21.70 26.36
C THR A 7 -22.75 -21.02 27.30
N GLY A 8 -23.19 -19.97 28.00
CA GLY A 8 -22.39 -19.28 29.02
C GLY A 8 -21.03 -18.79 28.53
N ALA A 9 -19.96 -19.12 29.26
CA ALA A 9 -18.59 -18.68 29.00
C ALA A 9 -18.05 -19.19 27.65
N ALA A 10 -18.38 -20.43 27.25
CA ALA A 10 -17.92 -20.99 25.98
C ALA A 10 -18.51 -20.22 24.78
N ALA A 11 -19.78 -19.82 24.88
CA ALA A 11 -20.43 -18.99 23.87
C ALA A 11 -19.79 -17.60 23.77
N HIS A 12 -19.45 -17.00 24.90
CA HIS A 12 -18.77 -15.70 24.95
C HIS A 12 -17.37 -15.76 24.32
N MET A 13 -16.57 -16.77 24.69
CA MET A 13 -15.25 -17.00 24.11
C MET A 13 -15.32 -17.26 22.61
N TYR A 14 -16.28 -18.07 22.14
CA TYR A 14 -16.50 -18.29 20.72
C TYR A 14 -16.76 -16.97 19.98
N ARG A 15 -17.68 -16.13 20.48
CA ARG A 15 -18.00 -14.85 19.85
C ARG A 15 -16.79 -13.92 19.81
N LYS A 16 -16.02 -13.87 20.89
CA LYS A 16 -14.80 -13.04 20.96
C LYS A 16 -13.78 -13.50 19.93
N THR A 17 -13.48 -14.80 19.88
CA THR A 17 -12.55 -15.38 18.91
C THR A 17 -13.03 -15.16 17.48
N PHE A 18 -14.32 -15.37 17.20
CA PHE A 18 -14.90 -15.11 15.88
C PHE A 18 -14.62 -13.68 15.41
N TRP A 19 -14.88 -12.67 16.23
CA TRP A 19 -14.71 -11.27 15.84
C TRP A 19 -13.23 -10.84 15.76
N LEU A 20 -12.34 -11.44 16.54
CA LEU A 20 -10.89 -11.25 16.38
C LEU A 20 -10.41 -11.81 15.05
N LEU A 21 -10.77 -13.05 14.73
CA LEU A 21 -10.42 -13.70 13.46
C LEU A 21 -10.99 -12.94 12.27
N TYR A 22 -12.26 -12.55 12.34
CA TYR A 22 -12.91 -11.70 11.34
C TYR A 22 -12.10 -10.40 11.12
N SER A 23 -11.72 -9.72 12.19
CA SER A 23 -11.00 -8.44 12.07
C SER A 23 -9.61 -8.61 11.46
N MET A 24 -8.87 -9.65 11.89
CA MET A 24 -7.57 -9.97 11.32
C MET A 24 -7.69 -10.33 9.83
N GLU A 25 -8.66 -11.18 9.49
CA GLU A 25 -8.90 -11.59 8.12
C GLU A 25 -9.24 -10.41 7.21
N LYS A 26 -10.14 -9.50 7.62
CA LYS A 26 -10.50 -8.32 6.80
C LYS A 26 -9.33 -7.37 6.57
N VAL A 27 -8.51 -7.15 7.60
CA VAL A 27 -7.30 -6.32 7.48
C VAL A 27 -6.30 -6.98 6.52
N MET A 28 -6.07 -8.28 6.64
CA MET A 28 -5.16 -9.01 5.77
C MET A 28 -5.66 -9.08 4.33
N ALA A 29 -6.94 -9.43 4.12
CA ALA A 29 -7.57 -9.49 2.81
C ALA A 29 -7.44 -8.15 2.06
N PHE A 30 -7.72 -7.04 2.75
CA PHE A 30 -7.66 -5.72 2.16
C PHE A 30 -6.23 -5.28 1.78
N HIS A 31 -5.24 -5.48 2.67
CA HIS A 31 -3.88 -4.99 2.44
C HIS A 31 -3.02 -5.90 1.55
N PHE A 32 -3.33 -7.19 1.49
CA PHE A 32 -2.54 -8.18 0.73
C PHE A 32 -3.29 -8.73 -0.49
N GLY A 33 -4.43 -8.13 -0.88
CA GLY A 33 -5.15 -8.48 -2.10
C GLY A 33 -5.78 -9.88 -2.10
N ARG A 34 -6.00 -10.48 -0.93
CA ARG A 34 -6.64 -11.80 -0.84
C ARG A 34 -8.15 -11.67 -0.83
N SER A 35 -8.84 -12.59 -1.51
CA SER A 35 -10.29 -12.67 -1.44
C SER A 35 -10.73 -12.98 -0.02
N SER A 36 -11.76 -12.27 0.45
CA SER A 36 -12.23 -12.45 1.81
C SER A 36 -13.02 -13.74 1.98
N SER A 37 -12.71 -14.51 3.02
CA SER A 37 -13.40 -15.77 3.34
C SER A 37 -14.67 -15.54 4.17
N PHE A 38 -14.76 -14.43 4.90
CA PHE A 38 -15.96 -14.09 5.68
C PHE A 38 -16.94 -13.28 4.84
N VAL A 39 -18.07 -13.88 4.47
CA VAL A 39 -19.15 -13.16 3.79
C VAL A 39 -19.99 -12.40 4.80
N ASP A 40 -19.96 -11.06 4.72
CA ASP A 40 -20.57 -10.16 5.71
C ASP A 40 -22.06 -10.41 5.98
N GLY A 41 -22.80 -10.82 4.94
CA GLY A 41 -24.24 -11.11 4.99
C GLY A 41 -24.60 -12.41 5.70
N ASP A 42 -23.64 -13.34 5.85
CA ASP A 42 -23.86 -14.64 6.49
C ASP A 42 -23.50 -14.62 7.99
N ILE A 43 -23.08 -13.46 8.51
CA ILE A 43 -22.63 -13.31 9.89
C ILE A 43 -23.82 -13.04 10.81
N ALA A 44 -24.27 -14.09 11.51
CA ALA A 44 -25.27 -13.99 12.58
C ALA A 44 -24.67 -13.89 14.00
N CYS A 45 -23.33 -13.89 14.13
CA CYS A 45 -22.65 -13.86 15.42
C CYS A 45 -22.75 -12.47 16.07
N PRO A 46 -23.39 -12.30 17.26
CA PRO A 46 -23.50 -10.99 17.90
C PRO A 46 -22.15 -10.53 18.45
N ILE A 47 -21.95 -9.21 18.52
CA ILE A 47 -20.73 -8.63 19.10
C ILE A 47 -20.78 -8.79 20.63
N PRO A 48 -19.82 -9.49 21.25
CA PRO A 48 -19.76 -9.63 22.70
C PRO A 48 -19.23 -8.34 23.35
N ASP A 49 -19.61 -8.11 24.60
CA ASP A 49 -18.89 -7.17 25.45
C ASP A 49 -17.58 -7.81 25.95
N VAL A 50 -16.46 -7.11 25.81
CA VAL A 50 -15.11 -7.62 26.08
C VAL A 50 -14.38 -6.61 26.96
N PRO A 51 -14.66 -6.55 28.26
CA PRO A 51 -14.06 -5.55 29.16
C PRO A 51 -12.54 -5.67 29.25
N GLU A 52 -11.98 -6.87 29.08
CA GLU A 52 -10.54 -7.10 29.06
C GLU A 52 -9.81 -6.49 27.85
N ALA A 53 -10.54 -6.06 26.81
CA ALA A 53 -10.00 -5.30 25.69
C ALA A 53 -9.83 -3.80 26.00
N THR A 54 -9.86 -3.41 27.27
CA THR A 54 -9.65 -2.03 27.69
C THR A 54 -8.15 -1.74 27.81
N SER A 55 -7.67 -0.74 27.07
CA SER A 55 -6.29 -0.26 27.11
C SER A 55 -6.29 1.26 27.29
N ALA A 56 -5.55 1.76 28.28
CA ALA A 56 -5.53 3.19 28.63
C ALA A 56 -6.94 3.84 28.75
N GLY A 57 -7.89 3.11 29.36
CA GLY A 57 -9.27 3.57 29.55
C GLY A 57 -10.18 3.49 28.32
N PHE A 58 -9.68 2.92 27.21
CA PHE A 58 -10.40 2.78 25.95
C PHE A 58 -10.59 1.31 25.59
N ASN A 59 -11.85 0.89 25.37
CA ASN A 59 -12.13 -0.44 24.83
C ASN A 59 -12.02 -0.40 23.30
N TRP A 60 -10.94 -0.99 22.77
CA TRP A 60 -10.61 -0.94 21.34
C TRP A 60 -11.38 -1.96 20.49
N PHE A 61 -12.06 -2.92 21.11
CA PHE A 61 -12.63 -4.09 20.43
C PHE A 61 -13.72 -3.72 19.42
N LEU A 62 -14.70 -2.92 19.83
CA LEU A 62 -15.78 -2.50 18.93
C LEU A 62 -15.29 -1.58 17.79
N PRO A 63 -14.45 -0.56 18.04
CA PRO A 63 -13.83 0.24 16.97
C PRO A 63 -13.05 -0.60 15.95
N GLN A 64 -12.33 -1.63 16.40
CA GLN A 64 -11.62 -2.54 15.51
C GLN A 64 -12.58 -3.32 14.58
N ILE A 65 -13.68 -3.83 15.12
CA ILE A 65 -14.70 -4.54 14.33
C ILE A 65 -15.36 -3.60 13.33
N ARG A 66 -15.68 -2.36 13.74
CA ARG A 66 -16.26 -1.34 12.87
C ARG A 66 -15.33 -0.99 11.71
N PHE A 67 -14.03 -0.84 11.98
CA PHE A 67 -13.05 -0.64 10.93
C PHE A 67 -12.99 -1.81 9.96
N SER A 68 -12.99 -3.04 10.49
CA SER A 68 -12.94 -4.26 9.68
C SER A 68 -14.18 -4.40 8.77
N ARG A 69 -15.36 -3.98 9.24
CA ARG A 69 -16.59 -3.88 8.43
C ARG A 69 -16.47 -2.80 7.35
N LEU A 70 -15.87 -1.66 7.67
CA LEU A 70 -15.59 -0.60 6.70
C LEU A 70 -14.63 -1.08 5.60
N LEU A 71 -13.57 -1.83 5.94
CA LEU A 71 -12.67 -2.46 4.96
C LEU A 71 -13.41 -3.45 4.06
N SER A 72 -14.25 -4.32 4.64
CA SER A 72 -15.07 -5.28 3.88
C SER A 72 -15.96 -4.59 2.85
N ARG A 73 -16.61 -3.48 3.25
CA ARG A 73 -17.42 -2.67 2.36
C ARG A 73 -16.58 -1.95 1.30
N ALA A 74 -15.44 -1.35 1.68
CA ALA A 74 -14.55 -0.71 0.73
C ALA A 74 -14.08 -1.71 -0.34
N TYR A 75 -13.69 -2.92 0.06
CA TYR A 75 -13.31 -3.99 -0.86
C TYR A 75 -14.44 -4.34 -1.83
N THR A 76 -15.62 -4.65 -1.31
CA THR A 76 -16.75 -5.10 -2.14
C THR A 76 -17.27 -4.02 -3.09
N SER A 77 -17.23 -2.75 -2.68
CA SER A 77 -17.76 -1.62 -3.47
C SER A 77 -16.73 -0.96 -4.41
N LEU A 78 -15.43 -1.18 -4.22
CA LEU A 78 -14.38 -0.60 -5.06
C LEU A 78 -13.59 -1.63 -5.87
N TYR A 79 -13.45 -2.86 -5.39
CA TYR A 79 -12.51 -3.84 -5.95
C TYR A 79 -13.14 -5.17 -6.38
N SER A 80 -14.43 -5.40 -6.10
CA SER A 80 -15.08 -6.63 -6.55
C SER A 80 -15.28 -6.65 -8.08
N VAL A 81 -15.16 -7.82 -8.69
CA VAL A 81 -15.38 -7.98 -10.14
C VAL A 81 -16.77 -7.51 -10.56
N GLY A 82 -17.77 -7.68 -9.69
CA GLY A 82 -19.16 -7.27 -9.93
C GLY A 82 -19.36 -5.76 -10.06
N VAL A 83 -18.42 -4.93 -9.59
CA VAL A 83 -18.50 -3.47 -9.75
C VAL A 83 -17.61 -2.93 -10.86
N SER A 84 -16.78 -3.78 -11.49
CA SER A 84 -15.74 -3.36 -12.45
C SER A 84 -16.29 -2.58 -13.65
N SER A 85 -17.50 -2.90 -14.11
CA SER A 85 -18.17 -2.25 -15.24
C SER A 85 -18.89 -0.94 -14.90
N ASN A 86 -18.87 -0.50 -13.64
CA ASN A 86 -19.55 0.73 -13.24
C ASN A 86 -18.81 1.99 -13.74
N PRO A 87 -19.52 3.10 -13.99
CA PRO A 87 -18.90 4.34 -14.46
C PRO A 87 -18.10 5.05 -13.34
N SER A 88 -17.18 5.94 -13.71
CA SER A 88 -16.40 6.75 -12.76
C SER A 88 -17.23 7.46 -11.69
N SER A 89 -18.43 7.94 -12.03
CA SER A 89 -19.34 8.62 -11.09
C SER A 89 -19.79 7.72 -9.94
N TYR A 90 -19.94 6.41 -10.17
CA TYR A 90 -20.22 5.43 -9.13
C TYR A 90 -19.07 5.38 -8.11
N TYR A 91 -17.84 5.19 -8.58
CA TYR A 91 -16.66 5.11 -7.72
C TYR A 91 -16.45 6.40 -6.91
N LEU A 92 -16.60 7.57 -7.54
CA LEU A 92 -16.50 8.85 -6.84
C LEU A 92 -17.55 8.99 -5.73
N GLY A 93 -18.80 8.55 -5.99
CA GLY A 93 -19.87 8.54 -4.99
C GLY A 93 -19.60 7.58 -3.83
N VAL A 94 -19.18 6.35 -4.13
CA VAL A 94 -18.80 5.34 -3.13
C VAL A 94 -17.63 5.82 -2.27
N VAL A 95 -16.59 6.38 -2.89
CA VAL A 95 -15.42 6.90 -2.19
C VAL A 95 -15.83 8.00 -1.21
N GLU A 96 -16.69 8.94 -1.60
CA GLU A 96 -17.09 10.01 -0.69
C GLU A 96 -17.89 9.49 0.51
N GLN A 97 -18.74 8.49 0.31
CA GLN A 97 -19.44 7.80 1.41
C GLN A 97 -18.46 7.10 2.36
N LEU A 98 -17.52 6.32 1.81
CA LEU A 98 -16.50 5.61 2.60
C LEU A 98 -15.60 6.58 3.37
N ARG A 99 -15.27 7.75 2.79
CA ARG A 99 -14.51 8.80 3.47
C ARG A 99 -15.27 9.38 4.66
N ALA A 100 -16.56 9.67 4.48
CA ALA A 100 -17.40 10.17 5.57
C ALA A 100 -17.50 9.15 6.72
N GLU A 101 -17.64 7.87 6.41
CA GLU A 101 -17.68 6.80 7.40
C GLU A 101 -16.33 6.57 8.09
N LEU A 102 -15.22 6.63 7.35
CA LEU A 102 -13.88 6.59 7.92
C LEU A 102 -13.65 7.74 8.90
N GLU A 103 -14.13 8.93 8.56
CA GLU A 103 -14.03 10.11 9.41
C GLU A 103 -14.90 10.00 10.65
N GLN A 104 -16.13 9.49 10.51
CA GLN A 104 -16.99 9.18 11.65
C GLN A 104 -16.35 8.15 12.59
N TRP A 105 -15.73 7.12 12.01
CA TRP A 105 -14.97 6.14 12.76
C TRP A 105 -13.78 6.78 13.48
N ARG A 106 -13.00 7.64 12.81
CA ARG A 106 -11.87 8.38 13.39
C ARG A 106 -12.31 9.21 14.59
N ILE A 107 -13.41 9.97 14.47
CA ILE A 107 -13.94 10.82 15.54
C ILE A 107 -14.46 9.97 16.72
N SER A 108 -14.93 8.75 16.47
CA SER A 108 -15.36 7.83 17.54
C SER A 108 -14.22 7.34 18.44
N LEU A 109 -12.97 7.44 17.99
CA LEU A 109 -11.79 7.11 18.79
C LEU A 109 -11.50 8.22 19.81
N PRO A 110 -11.05 7.89 21.03
CA PRO A 110 -10.74 8.90 22.04
C PRO A 110 -9.45 9.66 21.70
N ASP A 111 -9.41 10.93 22.10
CA ASP A 111 -8.23 11.78 21.95
C ASP A 111 -7.21 11.57 23.08
N THR A 112 -6.91 10.30 23.37
CA THR A 112 -5.91 9.87 24.37
C THR A 112 -4.67 9.24 23.72
N GLY A 113 -4.43 9.57 22.45
CA GLY A 113 -3.39 8.99 21.60
C GLY A 113 -3.93 8.08 20.50
N PHE A 114 -5.15 7.54 20.66
CA PHE A 114 -5.74 6.62 19.68
C PHE A 114 -6.31 7.30 18.44
N ARG A 115 -6.75 8.57 18.54
CA ARG A 115 -7.36 9.31 17.43
C ARG A 115 -6.29 9.86 16.46
N PRO A 116 -6.30 9.48 15.18
CA PRO A 116 -5.48 10.09 14.14
C PRO A 116 -5.80 11.59 14.00
N GLY A 117 -4.77 12.45 13.99
CA GLY A 117 -4.95 13.91 14.02
C GLY A 117 -5.49 14.45 15.34
N GLY A 118 -5.43 13.66 16.42
CA GLY A 118 -5.73 14.11 17.78
C GLY A 118 -4.66 15.02 18.37
N SER A 119 -4.96 15.61 19.54
CA SER A 119 -4.04 16.48 20.27
C SER A 119 -2.88 15.70 20.90
N ILE A 120 -3.13 14.45 21.29
CA ILE A 120 -2.13 13.57 21.90
C ILE A 120 -1.53 12.68 20.82
N ARG A 121 -0.21 12.75 20.66
CA ARG A 121 0.51 11.88 19.72
C ARG A 121 0.67 10.47 20.28
N PRO A 122 0.70 9.41 19.44
CA PRO A 122 0.95 8.04 19.89
C PRO A 122 2.25 7.90 20.69
N GLN A 123 3.29 8.68 20.37
CA GLN A 123 4.58 8.65 21.07
C GLN A 123 4.49 9.03 22.55
N ALA A 124 3.49 9.84 22.93
CA ALA A 124 3.29 10.28 24.30
C ALA A 124 2.67 9.18 25.20
N MET A 125 2.23 8.06 24.62
CA MET A 125 1.62 6.98 25.38
C MET A 125 2.67 6.19 26.18
N LEU A 126 2.50 6.17 27.50
CA LEU A 126 3.42 5.54 28.45
C LEU A 126 3.47 4.01 28.30
N GLN A 127 2.31 3.38 28.14
CA GLN A 127 2.20 1.92 28.06
C GLN A 127 2.47 1.42 26.63
N ARG A 128 3.40 0.46 26.49
CA ARG A 128 3.80 -0.15 25.20
C ARG A 128 2.60 -0.74 24.44
N GLN A 129 1.73 -1.48 25.12
CA GLN A 129 0.55 -2.11 24.50
C GLN A 129 -0.40 -1.05 23.94
N SER A 130 -0.71 -0.02 24.73
CA SER A 130 -1.59 1.08 24.32
C SER A 130 -0.99 1.87 23.16
N ARG A 131 0.33 2.09 23.16
CA ARG A 131 1.06 2.70 22.05
C ARG A 131 0.96 1.87 20.77
N SER A 132 1.16 0.56 20.87
CA SER A 132 1.05 -0.36 19.73
C SER A 132 -0.35 -0.35 19.12
N LEU A 133 -1.38 -0.37 19.98
CA LEU A 133 -2.78 -0.25 19.54
C LEU A 133 -3.09 1.11 18.92
N ALA A 134 -2.57 2.20 19.49
CA ALA A 134 -2.72 3.52 18.90
C ALA A 134 -2.05 3.61 17.53
N LEU A 135 -0.82 3.11 17.38
CA LEU A 135 -0.14 3.04 16.08
C LEU A 135 -0.99 2.26 15.08
N MET A 136 -1.51 1.08 15.47
CA MET A 136 -2.40 0.29 14.62
C MET A 136 -3.60 1.11 14.09
N PHE A 137 -4.30 1.85 14.95
CA PHE A 137 -5.43 2.68 14.54
C PHE A 137 -5.04 3.85 13.62
N HIS A 138 -3.89 4.48 13.86
CA HIS A 138 -3.35 5.52 12.97
C HIS A 138 -3.02 4.97 11.59
N TYR A 139 -2.41 3.79 11.53
CA TYR A 139 -2.09 3.11 10.28
C TYR A 139 -3.35 2.69 9.53
N PHE A 140 -4.34 2.16 10.21
CA PHE A 140 -5.64 1.81 9.64
C PHE A 140 -6.34 3.03 9.03
N TYR A 141 -6.36 4.17 9.73
CA TYR A 141 -6.92 5.39 9.18
C TYR A 141 -6.20 5.84 7.90
N HIS A 142 -4.89 6.00 7.98
CA HIS A 142 -4.12 6.55 6.87
C HIS A 142 -4.07 5.59 5.67
N SER A 143 -4.02 4.27 5.90
CA SER A 143 -4.01 3.29 4.83
C SER A 143 -5.32 3.28 4.02
N LEU A 144 -6.48 3.31 4.69
CA LEU A 144 -7.75 3.43 3.97
C LEU A 144 -7.88 4.81 3.30
N MET A 145 -7.41 5.89 3.95
CA MET A 145 -7.41 7.22 3.33
C MET A 145 -6.55 7.27 2.05
N LEU A 146 -5.35 6.70 2.06
CA LEU A 146 -4.49 6.59 0.88
C LEU A 146 -5.20 5.83 -0.25
N THR A 147 -5.83 4.71 0.10
CA THR A 147 -6.58 3.87 -0.84
C THR A 147 -7.75 4.62 -1.49
N LEU A 148 -8.50 5.39 -0.70
CA LEU A 148 -9.61 6.22 -1.17
C LEU A 148 -9.12 7.41 -2.03
N CYS A 149 -8.00 8.03 -1.67
CA CYS A 149 -7.39 9.09 -2.49
C CYS A 149 -6.94 8.55 -3.85
N ARG A 150 -6.26 7.39 -3.87
CA ARG A 150 -5.84 6.70 -5.10
C ARG A 150 -7.02 6.40 -6.00
N THR A 151 -8.09 5.83 -5.44
CA THR A 151 -9.31 5.51 -6.19
C THR A 151 -9.96 6.76 -6.77
N THR A 152 -9.91 7.88 -6.04
CA THR A 152 -10.42 9.17 -6.56
C THR A 152 -9.59 9.67 -7.75
N LEU A 153 -8.26 9.59 -7.65
CA LEU A 153 -7.36 10.05 -8.72
C LEU A 153 -7.48 9.18 -9.98
N TRP A 154 -7.70 7.87 -9.82
CA TRP A 154 -7.98 6.97 -10.94
C TRP A 154 -9.36 7.22 -11.57
N ALA A 155 -10.40 7.41 -10.75
CA ALA A 155 -11.75 7.60 -11.24
C ALA A 155 -12.00 9.01 -11.80
N ALA A 156 -11.22 10.01 -11.40
CA ALA A 156 -11.32 11.37 -11.91
C ALA A 156 -10.91 11.40 -13.40
N PRO A 157 -11.84 11.67 -14.33
CA PRO A 157 -11.48 11.79 -15.74
C PRO A 157 -10.53 12.98 -15.93
N GLY A 158 -9.63 12.90 -16.91
CA GLY A 158 -8.84 14.04 -17.39
C GLY A 158 -9.68 15.12 -18.10
N SER A 159 -10.96 15.25 -17.77
CA SER A 159 -11.81 16.33 -18.25
C SER A 159 -11.26 17.65 -17.73
N GLY A 160 -11.00 18.62 -18.62
CA GLY A 160 -10.52 19.97 -18.30
C GLY A 160 -11.50 20.83 -17.49
N ASP A 161 -12.40 20.21 -16.73
CA ASP A 161 -13.25 20.87 -15.75
C ASP A 161 -12.41 21.31 -14.55
N ALA A 162 -12.50 22.60 -14.23
CA ALA A 162 -11.78 23.20 -13.10
C ALA A 162 -12.18 22.58 -11.75
N GLU A 163 -13.42 22.12 -11.60
CA GLU A 163 -13.87 21.49 -10.36
C GLU A 163 -13.25 20.10 -10.17
N ALA A 164 -13.17 19.31 -11.24
CA ALA A 164 -12.50 18.02 -11.26
C ALA A 164 -11.01 18.14 -10.92
N LEU A 165 -10.30 19.11 -11.52
CA LEU A 165 -8.90 19.39 -11.22
C LEU A 165 -8.70 19.83 -9.76
N ALA A 166 -9.52 20.75 -9.26
CA ALA A 166 -9.44 21.19 -7.87
C ALA A 166 -9.73 20.04 -6.88
N ARG A 167 -10.62 19.12 -7.25
CA ARG A 167 -10.89 17.90 -6.47
C ARG A 167 -9.67 16.98 -6.46
N ALA A 168 -9.07 16.70 -7.62
CA ALA A 168 -7.86 15.89 -7.73
C ALA A 168 -6.72 16.47 -6.89
N GLU A 169 -6.51 17.79 -6.95
CA GLU A 169 -5.46 18.47 -6.19
C GLU A 169 -5.66 18.32 -4.67
N ARG A 170 -6.89 18.50 -4.18
CA ARG A 170 -7.23 18.25 -2.77
C ARG A 170 -6.96 16.80 -2.36
N ARG A 171 -7.18 15.82 -3.26
CA ARG A 171 -6.91 14.41 -2.98
C ARG A 171 -5.41 14.12 -2.98
N LYS A 172 -4.63 14.72 -3.89
CA LYS A 172 -3.16 14.66 -3.91
C LYS A 172 -2.60 15.16 -2.58
N HIS A 173 -3.04 16.34 -2.11
CA HIS A 173 -2.65 16.89 -0.82
C HIS A 173 -3.01 15.96 0.36
N GLN A 174 -4.20 15.37 0.36
CA GLN A 174 -4.62 14.45 1.42
C GLN A 174 -3.82 13.14 1.42
N ALA A 175 -3.48 12.62 0.23
CA ALA A 175 -2.64 11.45 0.07
C ALA A 175 -1.23 11.72 0.60
N LEU A 176 -0.64 12.85 0.20
CA LEU A 176 0.67 13.29 0.67
C LEU A 176 0.70 13.44 2.20
N PHE A 177 -0.29 14.11 2.79
CA PHE A 177 -0.42 14.22 4.25
C PHE A 177 -0.48 12.85 4.92
N SER A 178 -1.28 11.93 4.39
CA SER A 178 -1.44 10.59 4.97
C SER A 178 -0.19 9.74 4.84
N ALA A 179 0.51 9.83 3.70
CA ALA A 179 1.78 9.14 3.48
C ALA A 179 2.86 9.63 4.45
N ARG A 180 3.00 10.95 4.62
CA ARG A 180 3.94 11.54 5.58
C ARG A 180 3.65 11.06 7.00
N ALA A 181 2.38 11.09 7.42
CA ALA A 181 1.98 10.64 8.75
C ALA A 181 2.32 9.17 9.00
N VAL A 182 2.13 8.28 8.02
CA VAL A 182 2.53 6.87 8.12
C VAL A 182 4.05 6.75 8.26
N LEU A 183 4.83 7.44 7.41
CA LEU A 183 6.29 7.31 7.44
C LEU A 183 6.89 7.90 8.72
N GLU A 184 6.38 9.02 9.24
CA GLU A 184 6.80 9.58 10.52
C GLU A 184 6.60 8.60 11.69
N LEU A 185 5.54 7.79 11.64
CA LEU A 185 5.24 6.83 12.71
C LEU A 185 6.11 5.56 12.64
N THR A 186 6.80 5.29 11.52
CA THR A 186 7.72 4.12 11.41
C THR A 186 8.87 4.16 12.42
N ALA A 187 9.26 5.36 12.86
CA ALA A 187 10.26 5.56 13.89
C ALA A 187 9.85 4.96 15.26
N VAL A 188 8.54 4.77 15.48
CA VAL A 188 7.96 4.39 16.78
C VAL A 188 7.51 2.91 16.79
N ILE A 189 7.53 2.25 15.63
CA ILE A 189 7.16 0.83 15.52
C ILE A 189 8.19 -0.04 16.26
N ASP A 190 7.68 -0.93 17.12
CA ASP A 190 8.43 -2.05 17.67
C ASP A 190 8.53 -3.16 16.60
N VAL A 191 9.75 -3.44 16.12
CA VAL A 191 10.02 -4.54 15.17
C VAL A 191 10.09 -5.84 15.96
N GLU A 192 8.92 -6.46 16.16
CA GLU A 192 8.75 -7.64 17.00
C GLU A 192 7.73 -8.60 16.35
N PRO A 193 7.78 -9.92 16.65
CA PRO A 193 6.90 -10.92 16.01
C PRO A 193 5.40 -10.73 16.25
N TYR A 194 5.02 -10.00 17.30
CA TYR A 194 3.61 -9.72 17.60
C TYR A 194 3.05 -8.52 16.83
N THR A 195 3.89 -7.72 16.16
CA THR A 195 3.46 -6.58 15.36
C THR A 195 2.85 -7.07 14.06
N GLN A 196 1.62 -6.64 13.75
CA GLN A 196 0.92 -7.07 12.54
C GLN A 196 1.71 -6.68 11.29
N VAL A 197 1.86 -7.60 10.34
CA VAL A 197 2.65 -7.40 9.11
C VAL A 197 2.15 -6.23 8.24
N CYS A 198 0.85 -5.93 8.27
CA CYS A 198 0.31 -4.76 7.58
C CYS A 198 0.83 -3.44 8.18
N VAL A 199 0.98 -3.36 9.50
CA VAL A 199 1.55 -2.19 10.20
C VAL A 199 3.07 -2.16 10.05
N LEU A 200 3.70 -3.33 10.15
CA LEU A 200 5.16 -3.49 10.07
C LEU A 200 5.71 -3.17 8.68
N ALA A 201 5.03 -3.59 7.59
CA ALA A 201 5.57 -3.45 6.25
C ALA A 201 4.55 -2.96 5.22
N GLY A 202 3.38 -3.61 5.10
CA GLY A 202 2.46 -3.36 3.96
C GLY A 202 1.99 -1.90 3.83
N ILE A 203 1.56 -1.29 4.92
CA ILE A 203 1.10 0.11 4.95
C ILE A 203 2.29 1.09 4.79
N PRO A 204 3.43 0.94 5.50
CA PRO A 204 4.64 1.71 5.24
C PRO A 204 5.09 1.70 3.77
N ILE A 205 5.11 0.54 3.11
CA ILE A 205 5.49 0.40 1.70
C ILE A 205 4.54 1.20 0.81
N THR A 206 3.23 1.08 1.04
CA THR A 206 2.22 1.85 0.30
C THR A 206 2.44 3.36 0.45
N ALA A 207 2.71 3.84 1.67
CA ALA A 207 2.99 5.25 1.93
C ALA A 207 4.31 5.71 1.30
N LEU A 208 5.35 4.86 1.33
CA LEU A 208 6.64 5.12 0.69
C LEU A 208 6.47 5.32 -0.81
N PHE A 209 5.72 4.45 -1.49
CA PHE A 209 5.47 4.60 -2.93
C PHE A 209 4.70 5.86 -3.28
N VAL A 210 3.68 6.20 -2.49
CA VAL A 210 2.94 7.45 -2.67
C VAL A 210 3.90 8.63 -2.53
N LEU A 211 4.74 8.66 -1.50
CA LEU A 211 5.66 9.78 -1.28
C LEU A 211 6.76 9.85 -2.35
N PHE A 212 7.30 8.70 -2.74
CA PHE A 212 8.30 8.56 -3.81
C PHE A 212 7.78 9.11 -5.13
N ASP A 213 6.56 8.72 -5.51
CA ASP A 213 5.95 9.21 -6.74
C ASP A 213 5.73 10.73 -6.71
N MET A 214 5.25 11.28 -5.59
CA MET A 214 5.11 12.74 -5.43
C MET A 214 6.46 13.47 -5.57
N VAL A 215 7.55 12.91 -5.04
CA VAL A 215 8.90 13.47 -5.21
C VAL A 215 9.33 13.46 -6.68
N ILE A 216 8.99 12.42 -7.43
CA ILE A 216 9.30 12.35 -8.87
C ILE A 216 8.50 13.40 -9.66
N GLN A 217 7.21 13.54 -9.37
CA GLN A 217 6.32 14.51 -10.01
C GLN A 217 6.75 15.95 -9.73
N ASP A 218 7.00 16.27 -8.46
CA ASP A 218 7.32 17.64 -8.02
C ASP A 218 8.80 17.98 -8.23
N GLY A 219 9.62 16.97 -8.59
CA GLY A 219 11.07 17.07 -8.64
C GLY A 219 11.64 18.02 -9.70
N GLY A 220 10.82 18.78 -10.43
CA GLY A 220 11.29 19.93 -11.21
C GLY A 220 11.69 21.13 -10.33
N VAL A 221 11.19 21.22 -9.09
CA VAL A 221 11.41 22.38 -8.21
C VAL A 221 12.02 21.91 -6.89
N ARG A 222 13.23 22.38 -6.57
CA ARG A 222 13.89 22.10 -5.28
C ARG A 222 13.27 22.95 -4.17
N THR A 223 12.13 22.54 -3.66
CA THR A 223 11.45 23.19 -2.52
C THR A 223 11.88 22.57 -1.18
N HIS A 224 11.63 23.30 -0.09
CA HIS A 224 11.75 22.77 1.27
C HIS A 224 10.87 21.52 1.50
N GLU A 225 9.75 21.45 0.78
CA GLU A 225 8.81 20.34 0.86
C GLU A 225 9.40 19.05 0.27
N THR A 226 10.08 19.13 -0.87
CA THR A 226 10.79 17.98 -1.47
C THR A 226 11.88 17.44 -0.55
N GLN A 227 12.62 18.32 0.15
CA GLN A 227 13.63 17.89 1.12
C GLN A 227 13.01 17.16 2.31
N THR A 228 11.87 17.63 2.80
CA THR A 228 11.11 16.96 3.85
C THR A 228 10.67 15.56 3.42
N ASN A 229 10.20 15.42 2.17
CA ASN A 229 9.81 14.12 1.62
C ASN A 229 10.99 13.15 1.52
N LEU A 230 12.15 13.61 1.06
CA LEU A 230 13.38 12.78 1.00
C LEU A 230 13.78 12.28 2.39
N ALA A 231 13.75 13.14 3.41
CA ALA A 231 14.07 12.73 4.78
C ALA A 231 13.10 11.67 5.34
N LEU A 232 11.82 11.71 4.93
CA LEU A 232 10.84 10.69 5.32
C LEU A 232 11.05 9.37 4.58
N LEU A 233 11.49 9.40 3.32
CA LEU A 233 11.92 8.20 2.60
C LEU A 233 13.13 7.54 3.29
N ASP A 234 14.05 8.34 3.84
CA ASP A 234 15.18 7.80 4.63
C ASP A 234 14.75 7.14 5.92
N MET A 235 13.79 7.77 6.61
CA MET A 235 13.23 7.21 7.84
C MET A 235 12.60 5.85 7.56
N ALA A 236 11.88 5.73 6.45
CA ALA A 236 11.31 4.46 6.00
C ALA A 236 12.41 3.45 5.63
N ALA A 237 13.44 3.85 4.88
CA ALA A 237 14.59 3.00 4.55
C ALA A 237 15.24 2.43 5.82
N GLY A 238 15.52 3.26 6.82
CA GLY A 238 16.05 2.82 8.11
C GLY A 238 15.11 1.89 8.87
N HIS A 239 13.79 2.06 8.75
CA HIS A 239 12.82 1.11 9.29
C HIS A 239 12.90 -0.27 8.61
N PHE A 240 12.96 -0.33 7.28
CA PHE A 240 13.07 -1.60 6.57
C PHE A 240 14.42 -2.30 6.80
N SER A 241 15.53 -1.56 6.92
CA SER A 241 16.80 -2.15 7.33
C SER A 241 16.75 -2.77 8.74
N ARG A 242 15.98 -2.18 9.67
CA ARG A 242 15.74 -2.80 10.99
C ARG A 242 14.95 -4.11 10.89
N ILE A 243 13.95 -4.18 10.00
CA ILE A 243 13.18 -5.41 9.75
C ILE A 243 14.10 -6.50 9.18
N GLU A 244 14.93 -6.17 8.20
CA GLU A 244 15.88 -7.10 7.60
C GLU A 244 16.84 -7.66 8.64
N TYR A 245 17.43 -6.79 9.46
CA TYR A 245 18.30 -7.20 10.56
C TYR A 245 17.58 -8.12 11.56
N ALA A 246 16.38 -7.73 12.02
CA ALA A 246 15.61 -8.50 12.99
C ALA A 246 15.14 -9.86 12.44
N SER A 247 14.92 -9.96 11.14
CA SER A 247 14.52 -11.21 10.45
C SER A 247 15.70 -12.10 10.05
N GLY A 248 16.94 -11.71 10.38
CA GLY A 248 18.15 -12.43 9.95
C GLY A 248 18.34 -12.44 8.43
N GLY A 249 17.82 -11.43 7.72
CA GLY A 249 17.88 -11.34 6.26
C GLY A 249 16.76 -12.06 5.51
N THR A 250 15.81 -12.69 6.20
CA THR A 250 14.68 -13.38 5.56
C THR A 250 13.76 -12.40 4.82
N LEU A 251 13.56 -11.20 5.37
CA LEU A 251 12.81 -10.13 4.74
C LEU A 251 13.80 -9.10 4.16
N PRO A 252 13.88 -8.92 2.82
CA PRO A 252 14.91 -8.10 2.20
C PRO A 252 14.53 -6.61 2.22
N GLY A 253 14.60 -6.01 3.41
CA GLY A 253 14.28 -4.60 3.63
C GLY A 253 15.16 -3.62 2.83
N SER A 254 16.39 -4.01 2.53
CA SER A 254 17.34 -3.31 1.66
C SER A 254 16.75 -2.93 0.29
N LEU A 255 15.93 -3.79 -0.33
CA LEU A 255 15.27 -3.49 -1.61
C LEU A 255 14.35 -2.27 -1.51
N ILE A 256 13.65 -2.11 -0.39
CA ILE A 256 12.77 -0.97 -0.17
C ILE A 256 13.59 0.30 0.14
N ALA A 257 14.73 0.16 0.80
CA ALA A 257 15.63 1.26 1.11
C ALA A 257 16.23 1.93 -0.15
N GLU A 258 16.43 1.18 -1.23
CA GLU A 258 16.94 1.70 -2.51
C GLU A 258 16.07 2.81 -3.11
N PHE A 259 14.75 2.80 -2.88
CA PHE A 259 13.86 3.86 -3.36
C PHE A 259 14.20 5.24 -2.80
N ALA A 260 14.72 5.33 -1.57
CA ALA A 260 15.19 6.58 -1.01
C ALA A 260 16.45 7.09 -1.73
N HIS A 261 17.32 6.19 -2.17
CA HIS A 261 18.51 6.52 -2.96
C HIS A 261 18.13 7.02 -4.35
N VAL A 262 17.26 6.28 -5.05
CA VAL A 262 16.75 6.64 -6.38
C VAL A 262 16.08 8.02 -6.37
N ALA A 263 15.25 8.32 -5.37
CA ALA A 263 14.60 9.62 -5.25
C ALA A 263 15.60 10.77 -5.10
N ARG A 264 16.69 10.57 -4.35
CA ARG A 264 17.75 11.55 -4.19
C ARG A 264 18.51 11.80 -5.48
N ASP A 265 18.93 10.74 -6.16
CA ASP A 265 19.68 10.83 -7.40
C ASP A 265 18.87 11.56 -8.46
N TYR A 266 17.57 11.31 -8.53
CA TYR A 266 16.65 12.02 -9.42
C TYR A 266 16.60 13.53 -9.17
N ILE A 267 16.55 13.97 -7.90
CA ILE A 267 16.54 15.41 -7.55
C ILE A 267 17.92 16.05 -7.76
N ASN A 268 19.00 15.32 -7.46
CA ASN A 268 20.37 15.80 -7.57
C ASN A 268 20.85 15.90 -9.01
N GLY A 269 20.43 14.98 -9.88
CA GLY A 269 20.77 14.94 -11.31
C GLY A 269 20.14 16.07 -12.14
N LYS A 270 19.20 16.84 -11.58
CA LYS A 270 18.60 18.00 -12.25
C LYS A 270 19.45 19.27 -12.08
N PRO A 271 19.65 20.08 -13.14
CA PRO A 271 20.31 21.37 -13.04
C PRO A 271 19.67 22.23 -11.95
N ARG A 272 20.48 22.95 -11.17
CA ARG A 272 19.97 24.00 -10.28
C ARG A 272 19.41 25.11 -11.16
N ASP A 273 18.10 25.26 -11.24
CA ASP A 273 17.52 26.48 -11.83
C ASP A 273 18.09 27.68 -11.07
N GLY A 274 18.92 28.49 -11.74
CA GLY A 274 19.38 29.78 -11.21
C GLY A 274 20.86 30.18 -11.34
N LEU A 275 21.63 29.67 -12.31
CA LEU A 275 22.87 30.35 -12.71
C LEU A 275 22.91 30.47 -14.25
N PRO A 276 22.97 31.68 -14.83
CA PRO A 276 23.33 31.84 -16.22
C PRO A 276 24.72 31.25 -16.39
N ILE A 277 24.89 30.36 -17.38
CA ILE A 277 26.21 30.09 -17.92
C ILE A 277 26.65 31.41 -18.55
N GLU A 278 27.44 32.20 -17.82
CA GLU A 278 28.27 33.22 -18.43
C GLU A 278 29.14 32.49 -19.44
N THR A 279 28.72 32.59 -20.71
CA THR A 279 29.55 32.19 -21.82
C THR A 279 30.64 33.26 -21.89
N GLU A 280 31.73 33.06 -21.14
CA GLU A 280 32.95 33.85 -21.32
C GLU A 280 33.34 33.72 -22.78
N THR A 281 33.00 34.76 -23.54
CA THR A 281 33.43 34.94 -24.92
C THR A 281 34.90 35.29 -24.85
N ARG A 282 35.76 34.28 -24.73
CA ARG A 282 37.20 34.47 -24.87
C ARG A 282 37.52 34.50 -26.35
N ALA A 283 37.84 35.71 -26.83
CA ALA A 283 38.28 35.98 -28.18
C ALA A 283 39.44 35.06 -28.60
N ASP A 284 39.35 34.56 -29.83
CA ASP A 284 40.43 33.90 -30.56
C ASP A 284 41.65 34.84 -30.69
N PRO A 285 42.85 34.24 -30.81
CA PRO A 285 43.55 34.45 -32.07
C PRO A 285 44.01 33.15 -32.72
N ALA A 286 43.91 33.15 -34.05
CA ALA A 286 44.36 32.12 -34.98
C ALA A 286 45.88 31.83 -34.88
N ASP A 287 46.26 30.56 -35.01
CA ASP A 287 47.07 30.06 -36.15
C ASP A 287 47.29 28.52 -36.05
N ASP A 288 47.25 27.89 -37.21
CA ASP A 288 47.20 26.47 -37.66
C ASP A 288 48.50 25.61 -37.37
N PRO A 289 48.64 24.32 -37.81
CA PRO A 289 47.79 23.12 -37.69
C PRO A 289 48.57 21.81 -37.32
N LEU A 290 47.83 20.67 -37.31
CA LEU A 290 48.25 19.25 -37.42
C LEU A 290 48.82 18.54 -36.17
N THR A 291 48.08 17.56 -35.64
CA THR A 291 48.42 16.12 -35.71
C THR A 291 47.22 15.26 -35.24
N THR A 292 46.93 14.23 -36.01
CA THR A 292 45.83 13.24 -35.98
C THR A 292 45.92 12.20 -34.86
N LEU A 293 44.79 11.85 -34.20
CA LEU A 293 44.48 10.51 -33.64
C LEU A 293 42.94 10.27 -33.57
N PRO A 294 42.44 9.01 -33.60
CA PRO A 294 41.11 8.62 -34.09
C PRO A 294 39.99 8.51 -33.00
N PRO A 295 38.71 8.30 -33.37
CA PRO A 295 37.57 8.74 -32.57
C PRO A 295 37.08 7.70 -31.55
N GLU A 296 36.80 8.15 -30.34
CA GLU A 296 36.02 7.43 -29.33
C GLU A 296 34.54 7.79 -29.50
N GLN A 297 33.68 6.77 -29.52
CA GLN A 297 32.29 6.85 -29.92
C GLN A 297 31.46 7.73 -28.96
N ALA A 298 31.04 8.90 -29.44
CA ALA A 298 30.02 9.71 -28.80
C ALA A 298 28.65 9.03 -28.93
N VAL A 299 28.09 8.59 -27.80
CA VAL A 299 26.68 8.19 -27.71
C VAL A 299 25.81 9.43 -27.91
N SER A 300 25.02 9.42 -28.97
CA SER A 300 24.02 10.43 -29.28
C SER A 300 22.91 10.43 -28.22
N LEU A 301 22.84 11.47 -27.40
CA LEU A 301 21.66 11.80 -26.61
C LEU A 301 20.63 12.45 -27.55
N ALA A 302 19.76 11.61 -28.10
CA ALA A 302 18.56 12.08 -28.79
C ALA A 302 17.68 12.86 -27.79
N SER A 303 17.27 14.05 -28.23
CA SER A 303 16.27 14.92 -27.59
C SER A 303 14.99 14.14 -27.27
N VAL A 304 14.62 14.11 -25.99
CA VAL A 304 13.29 13.64 -25.58
C VAL A 304 12.31 14.81 -25.70
N ASP A 305 11.43 14.69 -26.68
CA ASP A 305 10.26 15.55 -26.86
C ASP A 305 9.41 15.57 -25.59
N GLN A 306 9.02 16.78 -25.16
CA GLN A 306 7.98 17.00 -24.14
C GLN A 306 6.62 16.59 -24.73
N ALA A 307 6.29 15.31 -24.60
CA ALA A 307 4.93 14.83 -24.76
C ALA A 307 4.35 14.49 -23.38
N THR A 308 3.17 15.05 -23.12
CA THR A 308 2.40 14.98 -21.88
C THR A 308 2.17 13.55 -21.41
N THR A 309 3.00 13.06 -20.49
CA THR A 309 2.83 11.74 -19.86
C THR A 309 1.71 11.81 -18.82
N THR A 310 0.51 11.38 -19.20
CA THR A 310 -0.54 11.01 -18.24
C THR A 310 -0.08 9.76 -17.48
N ALA A 311 0.23 9.90 -16.19
CA ALA A 311 0.91 8.88 -15.40
C ALA A 311 -0.05 7.76 -14.95
N ASN A 312 0.30 6.52 -15.32
CA ASN A 312 -0.37 5.28 -14.95
C ASN A 312 0.22 4.78 -13.61
N TRP A 313 -0.62 4.70 -12.57
CA TRP A 313 -0.23 4.37 -11.19
C TRP A 313 -0.11 2.85 -10.94
N SER A 314 0.63 2.12 -11.78
CA SER A 314 0.57 0.65 -11.89
C SER A 314 1.20 -0.17 -10.75
N PHE A 315 1.66 0.43 -9.65
CA PHE A 315 2.45 -0.27 -8.59
C PHE A 315 1.62 -0.92 -7.45
N MET A 316 0.30 -1.02 -7.57
CA MET A 316 -0.53 -1.89 -6.72
C MET A 316 -1.47 -2.67 -7.65
N PRO A 317 -1.85 -3.93 -7.33
CA PRO A 317 -2.63 -4.77 -8.23
C PRO A 317 -3.81 -3.98 -8.79
N GLN A 318 -3.75 -3.75 -10.10
CA GLN A 318 -4.89 -3.26 -10.85
C GLN A 318 -5.90 -4.41 -11.00
N PRO A 319 -7.19 -4.11 -11.20
CA PRO A 319 -8.14 -5.12 -11.60
C PRO A 319 -7.83 -5.54 -13.04
N GLU A 320 -6.79 -6.35 -13.23
CA GLU A 320 -6.71 -7.19 -14.41
C GLU A 320 -7.83 -8.22 -14.27
N ALA A 321 -8.74 -8.21 -15.23
CA ALA A 321 -9.75 -9.24 -15.36
C ALA A 321 -9.04 -10.60 -15.32
N MET A 322 -9.40 -11.44 -14.33
CA MET A 322 -8.95 -12.83 -14.33
C MET A 322 -9.21 -13.41 -15.72
N PRO A 323 -8.20 -13.95 -16.41
CA PRO A 323 -8.45 -14.60 -17.69
C PRO A 323 -9.37 -15.78 -17.42
N THR A 324 -10.55 -15.75 -18.03
CA THR A 324 -11.44 -16.89 -18.11
C THR A 324 -10.67 -18.03 -18.75
N LEU A 325 -10.48 -19.10 -18.00
CA LEU A 325 -9.85 -20.33 -18.47
C LEU A 325 -10.83 -21.01 -19.42
N ASP A 326 -10.82 -20.60 -20.69
CA ASP A 326 -11.42 -21.37 -21.77
C ASP A 326 -10.35 -21.65 -22.83
N ASN A 327 -9.88 -22.89 -22.78
CA ASN A 327 -9.24 -23.69 -23.82
C ASN A 327 -8.19 -23.05 -24.76
N GLY A 328 -6.95 -23.51 -24.60
CA GLY A 328 -5.99 -23.64 -25.71
C GLY A 328 -4.59 -23.12 -25.41
N LEU A 329 -3.66 -24.04 -25.15
CA LEU A 329 -2.21 -23.80 -25.13
C LEU A 329 -1.73 -23.06 -26.38
N GLN A 330 -1.14 -21.87 -26.21
CA GLN A 330 0.07 -21.47 -26.94
C GLN A 330 0.80 -20.32 -26.21
N MET A 331 1.85 -20.71 -25.50
CA MET A 331 2.87 -19.81 -24.94
C MET A 331 3.82 -19.39 -26.06
N THR A 332 3.77 -18.14 -26.50
CA THR A 332 4.93 -17.39 -27.03
C THR A 332 4.66 -15.89 -26.92
N GLY A 333 5.38 -15.20 -26.06
CA GLY A 333 5.35 -13.74 -25.94
C GLY A 333 6.01 -13.29 -24.64
N GLU A 334 7.25 -12.82 -24.74
CA GLU A 334 8.01 -12.20 -23.65
C GLU A 334 7.24 -10.99 -23.10
N TYR A 335 6.64 -11.14 -21.92
CA TYR A 335 6.19 -10.01 -21.11
C TYR A 335 7.21 -9.80 -19.99
N GLY A 336 7.77 -8.59 -19.97
CA GLY A 336 8.79 -8.17 -19.02
C GLY A 336 8.36 -8.41 -17.59
N VAL A 337 9.18 -9.17 -16.87
CA VAL A 337 9.01 -9.50 -15.45
C VAL A 337 9.17 -8.22 -14.63
N GLY A 338 8.05 -7.59 -14.28
CA GLY A 338 7.99 -6.63 -13.18
C GLY A 338 7.91 -7.39 -11.88
N THR A 339 8.90 -7.25 -11.00
CA THR A 339 8.87 -7.82 -9.65
C THR A 339 7.73 -7.20 -8.85
N ASP A 340 6.71 -7.98 -8.49
CA ASP A 340 5.66 -7.54 -7.57
C ASP A 340 6.24 -7.47 -6.15
N VAL A 341 6.55 -6.24 -5.71
CA VAL A 341 7.12 -5.94 -4.38
C VAL A 341 6.15 -6.30 -3.25
N MET A 342 4.84 -6.41 -3.52
CA MET A 342 3.86 -6.86 -2.53
C MET A 342 3.88 -8.38 -2.34
N ASP A 343 4.37 -9.12 -3.33
CA ASP A 343 4.56 -10.58 -3.25
C ASP A 343 5.76 -10.97 -2.39
N LEU A 344 6.65 -10.02 -2.05
CA LEU A 344 7.78 -10.19 -1.14
C LEU A 344 7.39 -10.66 0.27
N PHE A 345 6.14 -10.42 0.67
CA PHE A 345 5.58 -10.80 1.98
C PHE A 345 4.43 -11.82 1.86
N ASN A 346 4.06 -12.23 0.65
CA ASN A 346 3.18 -13.38 0.45
C ASN A 346 4.02 -14.64 0.67
N TYR A 347 4.12 -15.07 1.93
CA TYR A 347 4.81 -16.30 2.30
C TYR A 347 4.29 -17.49 1.49
N PHE A 348 5.03 -17.92 0.47
CA PHE A 348 5.13 -19.34 0.12
C PHE A 348 5.83 -20.01 1.30
N VAL A 349 5.10 -20.80 2.09
CA VAL A 349 5.70 -21.66 3.12
C VAL A 349 5.77 -23.06 2.52
N PRO A 350 6.95 -23.52 2.07
CA PRO A 350 7.10 -24.91 1.68
C PRO A 350 6.72 -25.77 2.89
N ASP A 351 5.83 -26.75 2.68
CA ASP A 351 5.33 -27.77 3.64
C ASP A 351 3.97 -27.53 4.33
N LEU A 352 3.32 -26.35 4.21
CA LEU A 352 1.96 -26.12 4.77
C LEU A 352 0.83 -26.20 3.72
N ASP A 353 1.13 -25.94 2.45
CA ASP A 353 0.14 -25.94 1.35
C ASP A 353 -0.45 -27.31 0.95
N PRO A 354 0.23 -28.47 1.13
CA PRO A 354 -0.40 -29.76 0.80
C PRO A 354 -1.62 -30.09 1.69
N MET A 355 -1.85 -29.37 2.79
CA MET A 355 -3.01 -29.62 3.66
C MET A 355 -4.26 -28.83 3.28
N PHE A 356 -4.13 -27.76 2.49
CA PHE A 356 -5.26 -26.89 2.13
C PHE A 356 -5.57 -26.87 0.63
N TYR A 357 -4.66 -27.36 -0.21
CA TYR A 357 -4.85 -27.57 -1.64
C TYR A 357 -4.39 -28.97 -2.04
N ASP A 358 -5.23 -29.97 -1.83
CA ASP A 358 -5.11 -31.25 -2.51
C ASP A 358 -6.22 -31.35 -3.56
N GLY A 359 -5.87 -31.10 -4.82
CA GLY A 359 -6.87 -30.96 -5.86
C GLY A 359 -6.35 -30.68 -7.27
N ALA A 360 -5.34 -31.40 -7.73
CA ALA A 360 -5.13 -31.72 -9.16
C ALA A 360 -3.85 -32.56 -9.33
N GLY A 361 -3.90 -33.87 -9.07
CA GLY A 361 -2.71 -34.70 -9.26
C GLY A 361 -2.82 -36.19 -9.01
N ALA A 362 -4.00 -36.81 -9.17
CA ALA A 362 -4.10 -38.27 -9.03
C ALA A 362 -5.16 -38.88 -9.95
N TRP A 363 -4.98 -38.72 -11.26
CA TRP A 363 -5.56 -39.64 -12.24
C TRP A 363 -4.49 -39.96 -13.29
N LYS A 364 -3.65 -40.95 -12.99
CA LYS A 364 -2.89 -41.66 -14.02
C LYS A 364 -3.57 -43.00 -14.25
N ASP A 365 -4.19 -43.08 -15.43
CA ASP A 365 -4.39 -44.24 -16.28
C ASP A 365 -4.46 -45.62 -15.63
N SER A 366 -5.68 -46.14 -15.54
CA SER A 366 -5.91 -47.57 -15.63
C SER A 366 -7.07 -47.85 -16.59
N SER A 367 -6.80 -47.81 -17.90
CA SER A 367 -7.55 -48.66 -18.84
C SER A 367 -6.81 -48.82 -20.16
N THR A 368 -6.39 -50.05 -20.44
CA THR A 368 -6.57 -50.83 -21.69
C THR A 368 -5.67 -52.06 -21.61
N SER A 369 -6.20 -53.25 -21.35
CA SER A 369 -6.61 -54.26 -22.34
C SER A 369 -6.64 -55.59 -21.54
N THR A 370 -7.35 -56.67 -21.86
CA THR A 370 -8.11 -57.15 -23.01
C THR A 370 -9.00 -58.30 -22.52
N TRP A 371 -10.06 -58.59 -23.27
CA TRP A 371 -10.85 -59.82 -23.16
C TRP A 371 -9.99 -61.05 -23.48
N GLY A 372 -10.20 -62.14 -22.74
CA GLY A 372 -9.58 -63.46 -22.93
C GLY A 372 -9.70 -64.31 -21.68
#